data_AF-A0AAV4PH24-F1
#
_entry.id   AF-A0AAV4PH24-F1
#
_cell.length_a   1.000
_cell.length_b   1.000
_cell.length_c   1.000
_cell.angle_alpha   90.00
_cell.angle_beta   90.00
_cell.angle_gamma   90.00
#
_symmetry.space_group_name_H-M   'P 1'
#
loop_
_entity.id
_entity.type
_entity.pdbx_description
1 polymer ?
#
loop_
_entity_poly.entity_id
_entity_poly.type
_entity_poly.pdbx_seq_one_letter_code
_entity_poly.pdbx_strand_id
1 'polypeptide(L)'
;MEVIPENEIDVPANSISYLPHHPVSNKSGDKFRVVLDGSVKSSTDVFLNDKLMVGPQLQTDLTTLLIRFMMHKIAVTADIEKNVPANSIKGLSESSLG
;
A
#
# COMPACT_ATOMS: atom_id res chain seq x y z
N MET A 1 -2.21 -8.07 20.73
CA MET A 1 -1.55 -6.78 21.03
C MET A 1 -0.07 -7.06 21.05
N GLU A 2 0.69 -6.38 20.20
CA GLU A 2 2.16 -6.41 20.25
C GLU A 2 2.62 -5.48 21.38
N VAL A 3 3.64 -5.90 22.12
CA VAL A 3 4.21 -5.10 23.21
C VAL A 3 5.13 -4.06 22.58
N ILE A 4 4.89 -2.79 22.90
CA ILE A 4 5.74 -1.69 22.43
C ILE A 4 7.13 -1.85 23.07
N PRO A 5 8.22 -1.88 22.28
CA PRO A 5 9.56 -2.04 22.83
C PRO A 5 9.96 -0.83 23.68
N GLU A 6 10.80 -1.05 24.70
CA GLU A 6 11.05 -0.08 25.77
C GLU A 6 11.64 1.26 25.29
N ASN A 7 12.37 1.23 24.18
CA ASN A 7 12.96 2.39 23.51
C ASN A 7 11.94 3.29 22.77
N GLU A 8 10.70 2.83 22.60
CA GLU A 8 9.62 3.57 21.93
C GLU A 8 8.52 4.03 22.91
N ILE A 9 8.76 3.90 24.22
CA ILE A 9 7.79 4.28 25.26
C ILE A 9 7.78 5.80 25.48
N ASP A 10 8.88 6.50 25.18
CA ASP A 10 9.07 7.93 25.48
C ASP A 10 9.43 8.76 24.23
N VAL A 11 8.83 8.43 23.08
CA VAL A 11 8.95 9.23 21.85
C VAL A 11 7.85 10.31 21.86
N PRO A 12 8.14 11.57 21.50
CA PRO A 12 7.13 12.62 21.46
C PRO A 12 5.95 12.19 20.59
N ALA A 13 4.71 12.43 21.06
CA ALA A 13 3.47 11.94 20.43
C ALA A 13 3.30 12.32 18.94
N ASN A 14 4.03 13.33 18.47
CA ASN A 14 4.08 13.77 17.07
C ASN A 14 4.96 12.89 16.16
N SER A 15 5.75 11.98 16.72
CA SER A 15 6.72 11.12 16.00
C SER A 15 6.28 9.66 15.87
N ILE A 16 5.13 9.30 16.45
CA ILE A 16 4.59 7.95 16.41
C ILE A 16 3.33 7.95 15.54
N SER A 17 3.21 6.96 14.65
CA SER A 17 1.99 6.71 13.88
C SER A 17 1.64 5.23 13.98
N TYR A 18 0.44 4.94 14.45
CA TYR A 18 -0.07 3.58 14.54
C TYR A 18 -0.88 3.24 13.29
N LEU A 19 -0.73 2.02 12.78
CA LEU A 19 -1.51 1.47 11.67
C LEU A 19 -2.50 0.44 12.23
N PRO A 20 -3.80 0.78 12.32
CA PRO A 20 -4.83 -0.20 12.63
C PRO A 20 -4.78 -1.34 11.62
N HIS A 21 -4.86 -2.57 12.11
CA HIS A 21 -4.84 -3.75 11.27
C HIS A 21 -6.02 -4.64 11.56
N HIS A 22 -6.60 -5.24 10.52
CA HIS A 22 -7.65 -6.23 10.67
C HIS A 22 -7.45 -7.38 9.69
N PRO A 23 -7.79 -8.62 10.09
CA PRO A 23 -7.70 -9.77 9.21
C PRO A 23 -8.87 -9.78 8.23
N VAL A 24 -8.58 -10.03 6.95
CA VAL A 24 -9.57 -10.28 5.91
C VAL A 24 -9.43 -11.71 5.41
N SER A 25 -10.51 -12.48 5.51
CA SER A 25 -10.57 -13.86 5.02
C SER A 25 -11.06 -13.93 3.57
N ASN A 26 -10.63 -14.95 2.85
CA ASN A 26 -11.33 -15.35 1.63
C ASN A 26 -12.70 -15.95 1.97
N LYS A 27 -13.58 -16.10 0.96
CA LYS A 27 -14.92 -16.68 1.13
C LYS A 27 -14.90 -18.10 1.73
N SER A 28 -13.82 -18.84 1.51
CA SER A 28 -13.63 -20.20 2.03
C SER A 28 -13.08 -20.28 3.45
N GLY A 29 -12.58 -19.16 4.02
CA GLY A 29 -12.00 -19.11 5.36
C GLY A 29 -10.59 -19.70 5.50
N ASP A 30 -10.08 -20.43 4.51
CA ASP A 30 -8.78 -21.12 4.58
C ASP A 30 -7.55 -20.20 4.52
N LYS A 31 -7.72 -18.96 4.05
CA LYS A 31 -6.61 -18.00 3.90
C LYS A 31 -7.03 -16.63 4.42
N PHE A 32 -6.16 -16.04 5.24
CA PHE A 32 -6.31 -14.68 5.75
C PHE A 32 -5.19 -13.77 5.23
N ARG A 33 -5.53 -12.50 5.03
CA ARG A 33 -4.58 -11.42 4.74
C ARG A 33 -4.77 -10.33 5.78
N VAL A 34 -3.68 -9.76 6.28
CA VAL A 34 -3.72 -8.60 7.17
C VAL A 34 -3.86 -7.35 6.30
N VAL A 35 -4.89 -6.55 6.56
CA VAL A 35 -5.04 -5.22 5.95
C VAL A 35 -4.59 -4.19 6.96
N LEU A 36 -3.65 -3.34 6.56
CA LEU A 36 -3.20 -2.18 7.32
C LEU A 36 -3.95 -0.94 6.81
N ASP A 37 -4.63 -0.22 7.70
CA ASP A 37 -5.43 0.94 7.34
C ASP A 37 -4.65 2.26 7.59
N GLY A 38 -4.11 2.82 6.51
CA GLY A 38 -3.41 4.12 6.54
C GLY A 38 -4.35 5.35 6.49
N SER A 39 -5.66 5.13 6.42
CA SER A 39 -6.68 6.18 6.40
C SER A 39 -7.26 6.51 7.78
N VAL A 40 -6.68 5.95 8.84
CA VAL A 40 -7.02 6.32 10.20
C VAL A 40 -6.13 7.48 10.65
N LYS A 41 -6.74 8.44 11.34
CA LYS A 41 -6.02 9.60 11.87
C LYS A 41 -5.06 9.19 12.97
N SER A 42 -3.85 9.75 12.93
CA SER A 42 -2.92 9.65 14.05
C SER A 42 -3.31 10.60 15.20
N SER A 43 -2.57 10.55 16.30
CA SER A 43 -2.61 11.50 17.43
C SER A 43 -2.51 12.97 17.01
N THR A 44 -1.94 13.23 15.82
CA THR A 44 -1.76 14.55 15.23
C THR A 44 -2.90 14.96 14.28
N ASP A 45 -4.01 14.21 14.25
CA ASP A 45 -5.18 14.45 13.39
C ASP A 45 -4.94 14.37 11.86
N VAL A 46 -3.80 13.77 11.45
CA VAL A 46 -3.41 13.61 10.03
C VAL A 46 -3.42 12.13 9.66
N PHE A 47 -3.83 11.81 8.42
CA PHE A 47 -3.81 10.47 7.86
C PHE A 47 -2.40 10.09 7.40
N LEU A 48 -2.01 8.81 7.54
CA LEU A 48 -0.70 8.36 7.06
C LEU A 48 -0.60 8.51 5.54
N ASN A 49 -1.66 8.17 4.82
CA ASN A 49 -1.72 8.27 3.35
C ASN A 49 -1.42 9.68 2.83
N ASP A 50 -1.75 10.73 3.59
CA ASP A 50 -1.50 12.12 3.18
C ASP A 50 -0.03 12.54 3.36
N LYS A 51 0.72 11.83 4.22
CA LYS A 51 2.15 12.06 4.44
C LYS A 51 3.04 11.25 3.49
N LEU A 52 2.48 10.26 2.79
CA LEU A 52 3.22 9.44 1.85
C LEU A 52 3.34 10.16 0.49
N MET A 53 4.56 10.21 -0.05
CA MET A 53 4.79 10.76 -1.38
C MET A 53 4.17 9.85 -2.44
N VAL A 54 3.28 10.40 -3.26
CA VAL A 54 2.66 9.68 -4.37
C VAL A 54 3.71 9.50 -5.48
N GLY A 55 4.04 8.24 -5.77
CA GLY A 55 4.94 7.90 -6.88
C GLY A 55 4.32 8.22 -8.25
N PRO A 56 5.13 8.29 -9.31
CA PRO A 56 4.62 8.51 -10.67
C PRO A 56 3.68 7.38 -11.10
N GLN A 57 2.67 7.72 -11.90
CA GLN A 57 1.73 6.73 -12.44
C GLN A 57 2.46 5.83 -13.45
N LEU A 58 2.76 4.60 -13.05
CA LEU A 58 3.44 3.60 -13.87
C LEU A 58 2.48 2.86 -14.83
N GLN A 59 1.18 2.86 -14.53
CA GLN A 59 0.16 2.17 -15.32
C GLN A 59 -0.47 3.11 -16.34
N THR A 60 -0.48 2.69 -17.60
CA THR A 60 -1.22 3.35 -18.68
C THR A 60 -2.71 3.39 -18.34
N ASP A 61 -3.38 4.48 -18.69
CA ASP A 61 -4.83 4.60 -18.55
C ASP A 61 -5.57 3.42 -19.21
N LEU A 62 -6.42 2.76 -18.43
CA LEU A 62 -7.17 1.57 -18.84
C LEU A 62 -8.11 1.88 -20.01
N THR A 63 -8.71 3.07 -20.02
CA THR A 63 -9.65 3.48 -21.09
C THR A 63 -8.91 3.53 -22.42
N THR A 64 -7.76 4.20 -22.44
CA THR A 64 -6.87 4.30 -23.60
C THR A 64 -6.39 2.93 -24.07
N LEU A 65 -6.03 2.05 -23.13
CA LEU A 65 -5.61 0.68 -23.44
C LEU A 65 -6.74 -0.14 -24.09
N LEU A 66 -7.96 -0.06 -23.54
CA LEU A 66 -9.13 -0.78 -24.06
C LEU A 66 -9.52 -0.29 -25.45
N ILE A 67 -9.53 1.03 -25.68
CA ILE A 67 -9.81 1.60 -27.00
C ILE A 67 -8.80 1.07 -28.02
N ARG A 68 -7.51 1.09 -27.70
CA ARG A 68 -6.46 0.58 -28.59
C ARG A 68 -6.62 -0.92 -28.86
N PHE A 69 -6.93 -1.69 -27.83
CA PHE A 69 -7.16 -3.13 -27.96
C PHE A 69 -8.32 -3.45 -28.92
N MET A 70 -9.42 -2.69 -28.84
CA MET A 70 -10.58 -2.86 -29.73
C MET A 70 -10.31 -2.47 -31.19
N MET A 71 -9.28 -1.67 -31.48
CA MET A 71 -8.94 -1.28 -32.85
C MET A 71 -8.25 -2.41 -33.65
N HIS A 72 -7.79 -3.47 -32.99
CA HIS A 72 -7.11 -4.58 -33.64
C HIS A 72 -8.09 -5.70 -34.01
N LYS A 73 -7.92 -6.29 -35.21
CA LYS A 73 -8.77 -7.38 -35.71
C LYS A 73 -8.64 -8.70 -34.92
N ILE A 74 -7.51 -8.89 -34.25
CA ILE A 74 -7.18 -10.10 -33.51
C ILE A 74 -6.68 -9.67 -32.13
N ALA A 75 -7.22 -10.30 -31.10
CA ALA A 75 -6.95 -10.02 -29.70
C ALA A 75 -6.33 -11.27 -29.04
N VAL A 76 -5.25 -11.08 -28.29
CA VAL A 76 -4.64 -12.13 -27.44
C VAL A 76 -4.76 -11.68 -26.00
N THR A 77 -5.30 -12.54 -25.15
CA THR A 77 -5.45 -12.29 -23.72
C THR A 77 -4.65 -13.32 -22.94
N ALA A 78 -4.04 -12.88 -21.84
CA ALA A 78 -3.35 -13.74 -20.89
C ALA A 78 -3.63 -13.22 -19.49
N ASP A 79 -3.92 -14.12 -18.56
CA ASP A 79 -4.07 -13.80 -17.14
C ASP A 79 -2.68 -13.87 -16.47
N ILE A 80 -2.33 -12.83 -15.71
CA ILE A 80 -1.04 -12.73 -15.00
C ILE A 80 -1.36 -12.78 -13.50
N GLU A 81 -1.15 -13.95 -12.90
CA GLU A 81 -1.58 -14.25 -11.52
C GLU A 81 -0.85 -13.43 -10.43
N LYS A 82 0.32 -12.83 -10.74
CA LYS A 82 1.16 -12.17 -9.74
C LYS A 82 1.71 -10.85 -10.25
N ASN A 83 1.08 -9.74 -9.85
CA ASN A 83 1.52 -8.38 -10.18
C ASN A 83 1.39 -7.44 -8.97
N VAL A 84 2.42 -7.44 -8.12
CA VAL A 84 2.79 -6.31 -7.26
C VAL A 84 4.32 -6.32 -7.21
N PRO A 85 5.02 -5.29 -7.71
CA PRO A 85 6.48 -5.24 -7.58
C PRO A 85 6.83 -5.12 -6.09
N ALA A 86 7.57 -6.10 -5.56
CA ALA A 86 8.03 -6.13 -4.17
C ALA A 86 8.98 -4.96 -3.79
N ASN A 87 9.31 -4.09 -4.75
CA ASN A 87 10.33 -3.04 -4.62
C ASN A 87 9.76 -1.64 -4.35
N SER A 88 8.43 -1.44 -4.38
CA SER A 88 7.84 -0.09 -4.15
C SER A 88 7.93 0.39 -2.70
N ILE A 89 8.34 -0.46 -1.76
CA ILE A 89 8.39 -0.13 -0.31
C ILE A 89 9.83 0.12 0.19
N LYS A 90 10.86 -0.17 -0.60
CA LYS A 90 12.28 -0.08 -0.17
C LYS A 90 12.90 1.31 -0.31
N GLY A 91 12.27 2.24 -1.02
CA GLY A 91 12.84 3.57 -1.28
C GLY A 91 12.75 4.58 -0.12
N LEU A 92 12.09 4.23 0.99
CA LEU A 92 11.85 5.17 2.10
C LEU A 92 12.89 5.04 3.24
N SER A 93 13.77 4.04 3.22
CA SER A 93 14.79 3.87 4.27
C SER A 93 16.13 4.55 3.98
N GLU A 94 16.35 5.11 2.78
CA GLU A 94 17.65 5.66 2.36
C GLU A 94 17.67 7.19 2.26
N SER A 95 16.55 7.90 2.38
CA SER A 95 16.46 9.35 2.20
C SER A 95 16.43 10.19 3.50
N SER A 96 16.73 9.59 4.66
CA SER A 96 16.76 10.29 5.96
C SER A 96 18.16 10.37 6.60
N LEU A 97 19.21 10.02 5.86
CA LEU A 97 20.61 10.25 6.24
C LEU A 97 21.26 11.12 5.15
N GLY A 98 21.02 12.43 5.25
CA GLY A 98 21.63 13.48 4.44
C GLY A 98 21.44 14.82 5.13
#